data_AF-A0A4Q0AVK1-F1
#
_entry.id   AF-A0A4Q0AVK1-F1
#
_cell.length_a   1.000
_cell.length_b   1.000
_cell.length_c   1.000
_cell.angle_alpha   90.00
_cell.angle_beta   90.00
_cell.angle_gamma   90.00
#
_symmetry.space_group_name_H-M   'P 1'
#
loop_
_entity.id
_entity.type
_entity.pdbx_description
1 polymer ?
#
loop_
_entity_poly.entity_id
_entity_poly.type
_entity_poly.pdbx_seq_one_letter_code
_entity_poly.pdbx_strand_id
1 'polypeptide(L)'
;MATNKLKLCVFCDNQLTKENRSREHIIPQWLLDFLEIREEAIQPTHFSSQGHTNSTRHHTLDNLLAGQICEKCNNGWMSRLEQEAIPILKSLIAGDRVVVDLNDTERQIIGRCTAKTALTLNSASNYLKNIPSDHYKYTMTTAGSLPSGVFSFAQQHHGTRPFYWIQSPTWILNGNSDSLSVLGERLKDKSYKIAFQFGKLMLLIGYIPLDNIFPVLCRGIHIPLIPKTGKCGWYDIKEFPWHDSEKALMEFHFGLQATLME
;
A
#
# COMPACT_ATOMS: atom_id res chain seq x y z
N MET A 1 23.37 -29.81 -9.17
CA MET A 1 22.18 -29.95 -8.30
C MET A 1 21.76 -28.55 -7.87
N ALA A 2 20.58 -28.08 -8.28
CA ALA A 2 20.06 -26.79 -7.81
C ALA A 2 19.76 -26.94 -6.31
N THR A 3 20.45 -26.19 -5.47
CA THR A 3 20.11 -26.06 -4.05
C THR A 3 18.68 -25.53 -3.96
N ASN A 4 17.76 -26.39 -3.51
CA ASN A 4 16.35 -26.05 -3.40
C ASN A 4 16.23 -25.03 -2.25
N LYS A 5 16.32 -23.73 -2.57
CA LYS A 5 16.29 -22.66 -1.59
C LYS A 5 14.98 -22.77 -0.81
N LEU A 6 15.10 -22.94 0.51
CA LEU A 6 13.95 -23.01 1.42
C LEU A 6 13.08 -21.77 1.18
N LYS A 7 11.81 -21.98 0.84
CA LYS A 7 10.82 -20.91 0.75
C LYS A 7 10.28 -20.67 2.15
N LEU A 8 10.34 -19.44 2.63
CA LEU A 8 9.86 -19.05 3.95
C LEU A 8 8.62 -18.16 3.80
N CYS A 9 7.73 -18.20 4.80
CA CYS A 9 6.63 -17.27 4.91
C CYS A 9 7.17 -15.86 5.17
N VAL A 10 6.77 -14.86 4.38
CA VAL A 10 7.26 -13.48 4.54
C VAL A 10 6.91 -12.85 5.90
N PHE A 11 5.87 -13.35 6.57
CA PHE A 11 5.39 -12.80 7.84
C PHE A 11 6.00 -13.47 9.09
N CYS A 12 6.21 -14.78 9.05
CA CYS A 12 6.59 -15.55 10.23
C CYS A 12 7.82 -16.44 10.06
N ASP A 13 8.48 -16.39 8.90
CA ASP A 13 9.64 -17.20 8.53
C ASP A 13 9.45 -18.72 8.59
N ASN A 14 8.24 -19.23 8.86
CA ASN A 14 7.97 -20.66 8.79
C ASN A 14 8.26 -21.17 7.37
N GLN A 15 8.91 -22.32 7.29
CA GLN A 15 9.17 -23.00 6.02
C GLN A 15 7.84 -23.31 5.31
N LEU A 16 7.75 -22.89 4.05
CA LEU A 16 6.64 -23.17 3.17
C LEU A 16 6.85 -24.51 2.48
N THR A 17 5.88 -25.39 2.66
CA THR A 17 5.75 -26.68 1.99
C THR A 17 4.53 -26.66 1.07
N LYS A 18 4.23 -27.76 0.37
CA LYS A 18 3.00 -27.84 -0.44
C LYS A 18 1.76 -27.89 0.44
N GLU A 19 1.91 -28.36 1.67
CA GLU A 19 0.84 -28.64 2.62
C GLU A 19 0.44 -27.44 3.47
N ASN A 20 1.34 -26.47 3.68
CA ASN A 20 1.08 -25.32 4.56
C ASN A 20 1.13 -23.95 3.85
N ARG A 21 1.43 -23.93 2.55
CA ARG A 21 1.46 -22.70 1.75
C ARG A 21 0.04 -22.30 1.42
N SER A 22 -0.33 -21.08 1.77
CA SER A 22 -1.63 -20.53 1.42
C SER A 22 -1.76 -20.33 -0.09
N ARG A 23 -2.96 -20.55 -0.60
CA ARG A 23 -3.41 -20.10 -1.92
C ARG A 23 -4.20 -18.81 -1.75
N GLU A 24 -3.68 -17.90 -0.92
CA GLU A 24 -4.34 -16.64 -0.61
C GLU A 24 -4.40 -15.76 -1.85
N HIS A 25 -5.57 -15.17 -2.09
CA HIS A 25 -5.71 -14.17 -3.14
C HIS A 25 -5.10 -12.88 -2.62
N ILE A 26 -4.26 -12.21 -3.42
CA ILE A 26 -3.64 -10.96 -2.98
C ILE A 26 -4.68 -9.90 -2.62
N ILE A 27 -5.75 -9.86 -3.41
CA ILE A 27 -6.95 -9.11 -3.10
C ILE A 27 -7.93 -10.09 -2.45
N PRO A 28 -8.41 -9.83 -1.22
CA PRO A 28 -9.31 -10.75 -0.53
C PRO A 28 -10.55 -11.07 -1.36
N GLN A 29 -11.00 -12.33 -1.33
CA GLN A 29 -12.12 -12.78 -2.16
C GLN A 29 -13.40 -11.96 -1.94
N TRP A 30 -13.71 -11.62 -0.69
CA TRP A 30 -14.89 -10.82 -0.35
C TRP A 30 -14.89 -9.46 -1.08
N LEU A 31 -13.72 -8.90 -1.35
CA LEU A 31 -13.56 -7.61 -1.99
C LEU A 31 -13.70 -7.74 -3.51
N LEU A 32 -13.19 -8.83 -4.09
CA LEU A 32 -13.46 -9.17 -5.48
C LEU A 32 -14.96 -9.39 -5.73
N ASP A 33 -15.64 -10.06 -4.80
CA ASP A 33 -17.10 -10.25 -4.83
C ASP A 33 -17.83 -8.93 -4.70
N PHE A 34 -17.47 -8.12 -3.69
CA PHE A 34 -18.14 -6.86 -3.40
C PHE A 34 -18.01 -5.83 -4.53
N LEU A 35 -16.89 -5.86 -5.26
CA LEU A 35 -16.65 -4.98 -6.41
C LEU A 35 -17.10 -5.61 -7.75
N GLU A 36 -17.53 -6.87 -7.76
CA GLU A 36 -17.91 -7.62 -8.96
C GLU A 36 -16.78 -7.74 -10.01
N ILE A 37 -15.53 -7.91 -9.56
CA ILE A 37 -14.32 -7.85 -10.41
C ILE A 37 -13.49 -9.12 -10.51
N ARG A 38 -14.06 -10.28 -10.20
CA ARG A 38 -13.31 -11.56 -10.26
C ARG A 38 -12.65 -11.81 -11.62
N GLU A 39 -13.36 -11.46 -12.70
CA GLU A 39 -12.94 -11.72 -14.08
C GLU A 39 -12.17 -10.54 -14.72
N GLU A 40 -11.98 -9.42 -14.00
CA GLU A 40 -11.29 -8.27 -14.57
C GLU A 40 -9.80 -8.56 -14.82
N ALA A 41 -9.36 -8.22 -16.02
CA ALA A 41 -7.95 -8.25 -16.40
C ALA A 41 -7.22 -7.06 -15.77
N ILE A 42 -6.16 -7.32 -15.01
CA ILE A 42 -5.29 -6.25 -14.51
C ILE A 42 -4.15 -6.04 -15.49
N GLN A 43 -3.89 -4.78 -15.82
CA GLN A 43 -2.58 -4.34 -16.29
C GLN A 43 -1.86 -3.67 -15.11
N PRO A 44 -0.81 -4.28 -14.53
CA PRO A 44 0.01 -3.61 -13.55
C PRO A 44 0.77 -2.48 -14.24
N THR A 45 0.43 -1.22 -13.94
CA THR A 45 1.19 -0.08 -14.48
C THR A 45 2.40 0.17 -13.58
N HIS A 46 3.50 -0.52 -13.89
CA HIS A 46 4.78 -0.22 -13.26
C HIS A 46 5.35 1.08 -13.83
N PHE A 47 5.26 2.17 -13.08
CA PHE A 47 5.95 3.42 -13.44
C PHE A 47 7.43 3.30 -13.05
N SER A 48 8.30 3.11 -14.04
CA SER A 48 9.72 3.45 -13.88
C SER A 48 9.89 4.98 -13.89
N SER A 49 10.98 5.49 -13.32
CA SER A 49 11.34 6.93 -13.39
C SER A 49 11.57 7.44 -14.82
N GLN A 50 11.40 6.60 -15.84
CA GLN A 50 11.49 6.91 -17.27
C GLN A 50 10.21 6.51 -18.04
N GLY A 51 9.08 6.26 -17.37
CA GLY A 51 7.78 6.09 -18.03
C GLY A 51 7.59 4.81 -18.87
N HIS A 52 8.50 3.84 -18.79
CA HIS A 52 8.36 2.59 -19.56
C HIS A 52 7.55 1.54 -18.79
N THR A 53 6.45 1.10 -19.41
CA THR A 53 5.57 0.01 -18.99
C THR A 53 6.30 -1.33 -19.22
N ASN A 54 6.71 -2.00 -18.15
CA ASN A 54 7.31 -3.33 -18.24
C ASN A 54 6.30 -4.40 -17.79
N SER A 55 5.98 -5.32 -18.72
CA SER A 55 5.14 -6.54 -18.59
C SER A 55 3.65 -6.40 -18.94
N THR A 56 3.28 -6.90 -20.13
CA THR A 56 1.92 -7.10 -20.68
C THR A 56 1.34 -8.49 -20.37
N ARG A 57 1.63 -9.09 -19.21
CA ARG A 57 0.99 -10.36 -18.82
C ARG A 57 -0.39 -10.10 -18.22
N HIS A 58 -1.43 -10.49 -18.96
CA HIS A 58 -2.82 -10.43 -18.51
C HIS A 58 -3.04 -11.52 -17.46
N HIS A 59 -3.12 -11.15 -16.19
CA HIS A 59 -3.63 -12.01 -15.12
C HIS A 59 -4.96 -11.44 -14.65
N THR A 60 -5.94 -12.29 -14.40
CA THR A 60 -7.15 -11.88 -13.66
C THR A 60 -6.79 -11.68 -12.19
N LEU A 61 -7.51 -10.80 -11.50
CA LEU A 61 -7.37 -10.58 -10.05
C LEU A 61 -7.46 -11.87 -9.25
N ASP A 62 -8.38 -12.76 -9.63
CA ASP A 62 -8.62 -14.04 -8.97
C ASP A 62 -7.41 -15.00 -9.06
N ASN A 63 -6.59 -14.88 -10.10
CA ASN A 63 -5.41 -15.74 -10.27
C ASN A 63 -4.14 -15.18 -9.61
N LEU A 64 -4.22 -13.99 -9.00
CA LEU A 64 -3.08 -13.36 -8.36
C LEU A 64 -2.95 -13.89 -6.92
N LEU A 65 -2.19 -14.98 -6.76
CA LEU A 65 -2.02 -15.68 -5.49
C LEU A 65 -0.72 -15.32 -4.76
N ALA A 66 -0.82 -15.06 -3.45
CA ALA A 66 0.30 -14.75 -2.58
C ALA A 66 1.10 -16.02 -2.23
N GLY A 67 2.04 -16.36 -3.11
CA GLY A 67 2.81 -17.60 -3.00
C GLY A 67 3.80 -17.73 -1.85
N GLN A 68 3.94 -16.69 -1.02
CA GLN A 68 4.94 -16.63 0.05
C GLN A 68 4.30 -16.48 1.44
N ILE A 69 3.05 -16.88 1.60
CA ILE A 69 2.30 -16.80 2.86
C ILE A 69 1.91 -18.21 3.29
N CYS A 70 2.06 -18.53 4.58
CA CYS A 70 1.59 -19.80 5.15
C CYS A 70 0.13 -19.71 5.61
N GLU A 71 -0.57 -20.84 5.64
CA GLU A 71 -1.96 -20.93 6.07
C GLU A 71 -2.18 -20.40 7.49
N LYS A 72 -1.22 -20.59 8.40
CA LYS A 72 -1.30 -20.07 9.77
C LYS A 72 -1.36 -18.54 9.82
N CYS A 73 -0.57 -17.85 9.00
CA CYS A 73 -0.64 -16.38 8.93
C CYS A 73 -1.95 -15.94 8.28
N ASN A 74 -2.31 -16.61 7.18
CA ASN A 74 -3.49 -16.31 6.39
C ASN A 74 -4.79 -16.44 7.20
N ASN A 75 -5.04 -17.64 7.72
CA ASN A 75 -6.25 -17.98 8.48
C ASN A 75 -6.18 -17.47 9.93
N GLY A 76 -5.04 -16.90 10.32
CA GLY A 76 -4.79 -16.37 11.65
C GLY A 76 -4.99 -14.86 11.71
N TRP A 77 -3.89 -14.13 11.83
CA TRP A 77 -3.93 -12.68 12.08
C TRP A 77 -4.47 -11.90 10.87
N MET A 78 -4.18 -12.34 9.64
CA MET A 78 -4.65 -11.67 8.42
C MET A 78 -6.17 -11.73 8.33
N SER A 79 -6.73 -12.95 8.45
CA SER A 79 -8.18 -13.14 8.44
C SER A 79 -8.88 -12.36 9.55
N ARG A 80 -8.37 -12.39 10.79
CA ARG A 80 -8.96 -11.59 11.89
C ARG A 80 -8.97 -10.10 11.60
N LEU A 81 -7.84 -9.55 11.14
CA LEU A 81 -7.73 -8.15 10.77
C LEU A 81 -8.70 -7.77 9.64
N GLU A 82 -8.87 -8.65 8.65
CA GLU A 82 -9.84 -8.43 7.57
C GLU A 82 -11.27 -8.44 8.09
N GLN A 83 -11.65 -9.37 8.96
CA GLN A 83 -13.00 -9.41 9.53
C GLN A 83 -13.35 -8.12 10.29
N GLU A 84 -12.38 -7.54 11.00
CA GLU A 84 -12.53 -6.23 11.64
C GLU A 84 -12.66 -5.10 10.62
N ALA A 85 -11.92 -5.17 9.50
CA ALA A 85 -11.88 -4.11 8.48
C ALA A 85 -13.07 -4.12 7.51
N ILE A 86 -13.64 -5.29 7.19
CA ILE A 86 -14.71 -5.47 6.20
C ILE A 86 -15.87 -4.48 6.35
N PRO A 87 -16.54 -4.35 7.52
CA PRO A 87 -17.71 -3.47 7.64
C PRO A 87 -17.35 -2.00 7.38
N ILE A 88 -16.17 -1.58 7.82
CA ILE A 88 -15.66 -0.20 7.63
C ILE A 88 -15.30 0.01 6.16
N LEU A 89 -14.53 -0.90 5.55
CA LEU A 89 -14.13 -0.81 4.15
C LEU A 89 -15.33 -0.80 3.21
N LYS A 90 -16.30 -1.68 3.39
CA LYS A 90 -17.52 -1.69 2.55
C LYS A 90 -18.24 -0.35 2.58
N SER A 91 -18.42 0.22 3.77
CA SER A 91 -19.07 1.53 3.95
C SER A 91 -18.29 2.66 3.25
N LEU A 92 -16.96 2.66 3.35
CA LEU A 92 -16.10 3.65 2.69
C LEU A 92 -16.08 3.47 1.16
N ILE A 93 -16.04 2.23 0.67
CA ILE A 93 -16.03 1.93 -0.77
C ILE A 93 -17.36 2.34 -1.42
N ALA A 94 -18.49 2.05 -0.77
CA ALA A 94 -19.82 2.45 -1.24
C ALA A 94 -20.00 3.98 -1.22
N GLY A 95 -19.36 4.65 -0.26
CA GLY A 95 -19.53 6.07 0.01
C GLY A 95 -20.60 6.37 1.06
N ASP A 96 -21.04 5.36 1.81
CA ASP A 96 -22.00 5.51 2.93
C ASP A 96 -21.35 6.21 4.14
N ARG A 97 -20.02 6.18 4.21
CA ARG A 97 -19.19 6.91 5.18
C ARG A 97 -18.03 7.61 4.51
N VAL A 98 -17.54 8.67 5.13
CA VAL A 98 -16.35 9.39 4.68
C VAL A 98 -15.13 9.11 5.55
N VAL A 99 -13.94 9.07 4.95
CA VAL A 99 -12.66 8.75 5.63
C VAL A 99 -12.36 9.71 6.80
N VAL A 100 -12.78 10.97 6.70
CA VAL A 100 -12.56 11.96 7.77
C VAL A 100 -13.31 11.61 9.06
N ASP A 101 -14.40 10.86 8.99
CA ASP A 101 -15.24 10.49 10.13
C ASP A 101 -14.77 9.21 10.84
N LEU A 102 -13.67 8.61 10.39
CA LEU A 102 -13.11 7.44 11.06
C LEU A 102 -12.55 7.81 12.43
N ASN A 103 -12.96 7.07 13.46
CA ASN A 103 -12.39 7.19 14.79
C ASN A 103 -10.99 6.54 14.86
N ASP A 104 -10.30 6.69 16.00
CA ASP A 104 -8.91 6.25 16.14
C ASP A 104 -8.76 4.73 16.00
N THR A 105 -9.71 3.94 16.51
CA THR A 105 -9.72 2.48 16.37
C THR A 105 -9.94 2.07 14.91
N GLU A 106 -10.89 2.70 14.21
CA GLU A 106 -11.15 2.43 12.80
C GLU A 106 -9.94 2.78 11.93
N ARG A 107 -9.29 3.93 12.19
CA ARG A 107 -8.05 4.32 11.51
C ARG A 107 -6.93 3.29 11.71
N GLN A 108 -6.80 2.73 12.91
CA GLN A 108 -5.83 1.67 13.19
C GLN A 108 -6.15 0.37 12.43
N ILE A 109 -7.41 -0.04 12.39
CA ILE A 109 -7.84 -1.23 11.65
C ILE A 109 -7.57 -1.05 10.16
N ILE A 110 -8.01 0.06 9.57
CA ILE A 110 -7.86 0.34 8.13
C ILE A 110 -6.40 0.57 7.76
N GLY A 111 -5.61 1.28 8.57
CA GLY A 111 -4.19 1.48 8.31
C GLY A 111 -3.39 0.16 8.34
N ARG A 112 -3.70 -0.74 9.27
CA ARG A 112 -3.09 -2.08 9.30
C ARG A 112 -3.57 -2.95 8.15
N CYS A 113 -4.86 -2.92 7.82
CA CYS A 113 -5.37 -3.64 6.66
C CYS A 113 -4.72 -3.13 5.36
N THR A 114 -4.50 -1.82 5.26
CA THR A 114 -3.77 -1.17 4.16
C THR A 114 -2.34 -1.71 4.07
N ALA A 115 -1.62 -1.74 5.19
CA ALA A 115 -0.27 -2.31 5.25
C ALA A 115 -0.25 -3.77 4.83
N LYS A 116 -1.13 -4.61 5.40
CA LYS A 116 -1.26 -6.03 5.05
C LYS A 116 -1.44 -6.23 3.55
N THR A 117 -2.37 -5.49 2.93
CA THR A 117 -2.62 -5.58 1.49
C THR A 117 -1.42 -5.11 0.67
N ALA A 118 -0.80 -3.97 1.02
CA ALA A 118 0.38 -3.46 0.32
C ALA A 118 1.58 -4.41 0.38
N LEU A 119 1.85 -4.98 1.56
CA LEU A 119 2.89 -5.98 1.78
C LEU A 119 2.63 -7.24 0.95
N THR A 120 1.37 -7.69 0.89
CA THR A 120 0.96 -8.86 0.11
C THR A 120 1.13 -8.61 -1.40
N LEU A 121 0.66 -7.46 -1.90
CA LEU A 121 0.86 -6.99 -3.28
C LEU A 121 2.36 -6.94 -3.63
N ASN A 122 3.17 -6.30 -2.79
CA ASN A 122 4.60 -6.23 -2.99
C ASN A 122 5.23 -7.61 -3.02
N SER A 123 4.90 -8.50 -2.06
CA SER A 123 5.49 -9.84 -1.93
C SER A 123 5.25 -10.76 -3.13
N ALA A 124 4.19 -10.54 -3.89
CA ALA A 124 3.89 -11.34 -5.08
C ALA A 124 4.19 -10.65 -6.41
N SER A 125 4.33 -9.31 -6.43
CA SER A 125 4.75 -8.58 -7.64
C SER A 125 6.14 -9.04 -8.10
N ASN A 126 6.45 -8.98 -9.39
CA ASN A 126 7.84 -9.16 -9.85
C ASN A 126 8.63 -7.84 -9.85
N TYR A 127 8.01 -6.75 -9.44
CA TYR A 127 8.59 -5.41 -9.43
C TYR A 127 9.03 -5.00 -8.02
N LEU A 128 10.26 -4.48 -7.94
CA LEU A 128 10.93 -3.85 -6.79
C LEU A 128 10.55 -4.41 -5.39
N LYS A 129 11.41 -5.29 -4.86
CA LYS A 129 11.26 -5.92 -3.54
C LYS A 129 12.06 -5.15 -2.47
N ASN A 130 11.67 -3.90 -2.23
CA ASN A 130 12.39 -2.97 -1.36
C ASN A 130 11.77 -2.82 0.04
N ILE A 131 10.76 -3.62 0.39
CA ILE A 131 10.19 -3.60 1.73
C ILE A 131 11.10 -4.41 2.68
N PRO A 132 11.58 -3.83 3.79
CA PRO A 132 12.38 -4.56 4.79
C PRO A 132 11.61 -5.74 5.38
N SER A 133 12.29 -6.89 5.56
CA SER A 133 11.67 -8.11 6.12
C SER A 133 11.00 -7.87 7.48
N ASP A 134 11.59 -7.00 8.30
CA ASP A 134 11.09 -6.72 9.64
C ASP A 134 9.76 -5.94 9.61
N HIS A 135 9.43 -5.26 8.51
CA HIS A 135 8.12 -4.61 8.37
C HIS A 135 6.98 -5.62 8.25
N TYR A 136 7.22 -6.75 7.58
CA TYR A 136 6.28 -7.87 7.52
C TYR A 136 6.03 -8.44 8.91
N LYS A 137 7.12 -8.74 9.63
CA LYS A 137 7.05 -9.30 11.00
C LYS A 137 6.35 -8.34 11.96
N TYR A 138 6.72 -7.06 11.94
CA TYR A 138 6.14 -6.04 12.81
C TYR A 138 4.64 -5.90 12.59
N THR A 139 4.19 -5.88 11.33
CA THR A 139 2.76 -5.77 10.99
C THR A 139 1.96 -6.96 11.54
N MET A 140 2.56 -8.15 11.56
CA MET A 140 1.98 -9.35 12.17
C MET A 140 1.93 -9.28 13.70
N THR A 141 3.03 -8.87 14.35
CA THR A 141 3.19 -9.00 15.81
C THR A 141 2.70 -7.80 16.61
N THR A 142 2.60 -6.62 16.00
CA THR A 142 2.27 -5.37 16.70
C THR A 142 0.92 -4.85 16.26
N ALA A 143 -0.05 -4.89 17.18
CA ALA A 143 -1.37 -4.33 16.96
C ALA A 143 -1.37 -2.81 17.18
N GLY A 144 -2.20 -2.07 16.44
CA GLY A 144 -2.43 -0.63 16.62
C GLY A 144 -1.38 0.33 16.03
N SER A 145 -0.25 -0.17 15.51
CA SER A 145 0.82 0.67 14.94
C SER A 145 1.40 0.10 13.64
N LEU A 146 2.25 0.92 13.01
CA LEU A 146 3.12 0.54 11.88
C LEU A 146 4.58 0.67 12.30
N PRO A 147 5.54 0.06 11.56
CA PRO A 147 6.96 0.24 11.84
C PRO A 147 7.36 1.72 11.83
N SER A 148 8.44 2.06 12.54
CA SER A 148 8.95 3.44 12.55
C SER A 148 9.23 3.94 11.13
N GLY A 149 8.87 5.20 10.85
CA GLY A 149 8.99 5.81 9.52
C GLY A 149 7.94 5.35 8.50
N VAL A 150 7.06 4.42 8.85
CA VAL A 150 5.96 3.96 8.00
C VAL A 150 4.69 4.73 8.33
N PHE A 151 4.00 5.18 7.28
CA PHE A 151 2.75 5.93 7.38
C PHE A 151 1.73 5.40 6.38
N SER A 152 0.46 5.57 6.72
CA SER A 152 -0.67 5.18 5.90
C SER A 152 -1.70 6.30 5.84
N PHE A 153 -2.21 6.54 4.63
CA PHE A 153 -3.19 7.56 4.31
C PHE A 153 -4.35 6.96 3.53
N ALA A 154 -5.49 7.64 3.57
CA ALA A 154 -6.66 7.32 2.78
C ALA A 154 -7.30 8.56 2.18
N GLN A 155 -8.11 8.35 1.15
CA GLN A 155 -8.98 9.36 0.55
C GLN A 155 -10.11 8.67 -0.21
N GLN A 156 -11.21 9.36 -0.48
CA GLN A 156 -12.23 8.93 -1.43
C GLN A 156 -12.30 9.87 -2.64
N HIS A 157 -12.71 9.35 -3.79
CA HIS A 157 -12.95 10.13 -5.01
C HIS A 157 -14.26 9.68 -5.69
N HIS A 158 -14.60 10.26 -6.82
CA HIS A 158 -15.87 10.05 -7.54
C HIS A 158 -15.74 9.16 -8.78
N GLY A 159 -14.55 8.60 -9.01
CA GLY A 159 -14.28 7.71 -10.13
C GLY A 159 -14.91 6.34 -9.92
N THR A 160 -15.08 5.59 -11.02
CA THR A 160 -15.79 4.31 -11.04
C THR A 160 -14.90 3.10 -11.26
N ARG A 161 -13.58 3.29 -11.41
CA ARG A 161 -12.67 2.16 -11.60
C ARG A 161 -12.70 1.29 -10.34
N PRO A 162 -12.93 -0.02 -10.46
CA PRO A 162 -13.11 -0.85 -9.27
C PRO A 162 -11.78 -1.19 -8.60
N PHE A 163 -10.70 -1.40 -9.36
CA PHE A 163 -9.38 -1.62 -8.81
C PHE A 163 -8.26 -1.01 -9.66
N TYR A 164 -7.28 -0.43 -8.98
CA TYR A 164 -6.00 -0.01 -9.55
C TYR A 164 -4.93 0.05 -8.46
N TRP A 165 -3.67 -0.13 -8.80
CA TRP A 165 -2.57 -0.03 -7.85
C TRP A 165 -1.30 0.48 -8.50
N ILE A 166 -0.50 1.21 -7.72
CA ILE A 166 0.75 1.85 -8.11
C ILE A 166 1.79 1.58 -7.03
N GLN A 167 2.98 1.18 -7.43
CA GLN A 167 4.14 1.09 -6.55
C GLN A 167 5.30 1.90 -7.14
N SER A 168 5.91 2.74 -6.33
CA SER A 168 7.10 3.51 -6.69
C SER A 168 7.94 3.83 -5.45
N PRO A 169 9.28 3.84 -5.54
CA PRO A 169 10.15 4.37 -4.49
C PRO A 169 10.44 5.87 -4.67
N THR A 170 9.85 6.52 -5.67
CA THR A 170 10.19 7.90 -6.06
C THR A 170 9.47 8.92 -5.18
N TRP A 171 10.23 9.92 -4.71
CA TRP A 171 9.74 11.04 -3.91
C TRP A 171 10.01 12.35 -4.63
N ILE A 172 9.03 13.25 -4.59
CA ILE A 172 9.30 14.67 -4.79
C ILE A 172 9.94 15.18 -3.50
N LEU A 173 11.11 15.81 -3.62
CA LEU A 173 11.89 16.28 -2.47
C LEU A 173 11.94 17.81 -2.43
N ASN A 174 11.60 18.37 -1.28
CA ASN A 174 11.66 19.81 -1.04
C ASN A 174 12.88 20.14 -0.14
N GLY A 175 13.74 21.06 -0.58
CA GLY A 175 14.93 21.52 0.15
C GLY A 175 16.00 22.16 -0.77
N ASN A 176 17.21 22.39 -0.25
CA ASN A 176 18.33 22.97 -1.00
C ASN A 176 18.98 21.97 -1.98
N SER A 177 19.26 22.41 -3.23
CA SER A 177 19.61 21.57 -4.39
C SER A 177 20.71 20.53 -4.17
N ASP A 178 21.79 20.91 -3.48
CA ASP A 178 23.00 20.08 -3.40
C ASP A 178 22.79 18.84 -2.51
N SER A 179 21.86 18.90 -1.56
CA SER A 179 21.51 17.77 -0.67
C SER A 179 20.44 16.86 -1.28
N LEU A 180 19.67 17.32 -2.26
CA LEU A 180 18.50 16.59 -2.78
C LEU A 180 18.87 15.43 -3.70
N SER A 181 19.95 15.52 -4.49
CA SER A 181 20.35 14.46 -5.42
C SER A 181 20.78 13.19 -4.67
N VAL A 182 21.70 13.34 -3.71
CA VAL A 182 22.17 12.27 -2.83
C VAL A 182 21.01 11.67 -2.02
N LEU A 183 20.09 12.52 -1.56
CA LEU A 183 18.92 12.08 -0.81
C LEU A 183 17.95 11.26 -1.66
N GLY A 184 17.70 11.70 -2.90
CA GLY A 184 16.86 11.00 -3.86
C GLY A 184 17.36 9.59 -4.14
N GLU A 185 18.67 9.42 -4.33
CA GLU A 185 19.29 8.10 -4.52
C GLU A 185 19.10 7.21 -3.28
N ARG A 186 19.37 7.73 -2.08
CA ARG A 186 19.20 6.96 -0.82
C ARG A 186 17.76 6.50 -0.62
N LEU A 187 16.78 7.35 -0.93
CA LEU A 187 15.37 7.00 -0.79
C LEU A 187 14.95 5.99 -1.85
N LYS A 188 15.43 6.10 -3.10
CA LYS A 188 15.07 5.16 -4.17
C LYS A 188 15.30 3.69 -3.79
N ASP A 189 16.36 3.41 -3.05
CA ASP A 189 16.73 2.04 -2.68
C ASP A 189 16.14 1.57 -1.35
N LYS A 190 15.84 2.49 -0.42
CA LYS A 190 15.49 2.16 0.97
C LYS A 190 14.09 2.60 1.40
N SER A 191 13.36 3.30 0.56
CA SER A 191 12.00 3.78 0.80
C SER A 191 11.01 3.06 -0.09
N TYR A 192 9.71 3.15 0.21
CA TYR A 192 8.66 2.70 -0.70
C TYR A 192 7.42 3.57 -0.59
N LYS A 193 6.65 3.64 -1.68
CA LYS A 193 5.24 4.03 -1.68
C LYS A 193 4.45 2.98 -2.45
N ILE A 194 3.30 2.59 -1.89
CA ILE A 194 2.35 1.70 -2.53
C ILE A 194 0.97 2.31 -2.31
N ALA A 195 0.27 2.63 -3.40
CA ALA A 195 -1.10 3.10 -3.37
C ALA A 195 -1.99 2.14 -4.14
N PHE A 196 -3.22 1.98 -3.70
CA PHE A 196 -4.23 1.18 -4.40
C PHE A 196 -5.63 1.71 -4.14
N GLN A 197 -6.54 1.37 -5.04
CA GLN A 197 -7.91 1.83 -5.06
C GLN A 197 -8.86 0.64 -4.99
N PHE A 198 -9.95 0.79 -4.22
CA PHE A 198 -11.11 -0.08 -4.19
C PHE A 198 -12.37 0.76 -4.44
N GLY A 199 -12.93 0.70 -5.64
CA GLY A 199 -14.02 1.58 -6.06
C GLY A 199 -13.65 3.05 -5.80
N LYS A 200 -14.41 3.73 -4.93
CA LYS A 200 -14.16 5.14 -4.58
C LYS A 200 -13.04 5.36 -3.58
N LEU A 201 -12.57 4.32 -2.87
CA LEU A 201 -11.62 4.43 -1.77
C LEU A 201 -10.18 4.27 -2.30
N MET A 202 -9.32 5.25 -2.04
CA MET A 202 -7.87 5.18 -2.25
C MET A 202 -7.16 5.00 -0.90
N LEU A 203 -6.17 4.11 -0.90
CA LEU A 203 -5.36 3.78 0.26
C LEU A 203 -3.89 3.86 -0.14
N LEU A 204 -3.05 4.37 0.76
CA LEU A 204 -1.62 4.50 0.53
C LEU A 204 -0.86 4.06 1.78
N ILE A 205 0.26 3.39 1.56
CA ILE A 205 1.33 3.23 2.54
C ILE A 205 2.62 3.79 1.96
N GLY A 206 3.41 4.45 2.78
CA GLY A 206 4.78 4.79 2.45
C GLY A 206 5.71 4.67 3.63
N TYR A 207 7.00 4.63 3.32
CA TYR A 207 8.07 4.46 4.29
C TYR A 207 9.23 5.36 3.94
N ILE A 208 9.69 6.14 4.92
CA ILE A 208 10.90 6.95 4.82
C ILE A 208 11.86 6.48 5.92
N PRO A 209 13.04 5.92 5.59
CA PRO A 209 13.98 5.33 6.55
C PRO A 209 14.89 6.34 7.27
N LEU A 210 14.61 7.65 7.16
CA LEU A 210 15.52 8.72 7.58
C LEU A 210 14.81 9.65 8.57
N ASP A 211 15.33 9.75 9.79
CA ASP A 211 14.69 10.46 10.90
C ASP A 211 14.57 11.97 10.70
N ASN A 212 15.44 12.54 9.86
CA ASN A 212 15.43 13.96 9.51
C ASN A 212 14.56 14.29 8.29
N ILE A 213 13.80 13.32 7.77
CA ILE A 213 12.89 13.50 6.64
C ILE A 213 11.49 13.14 7.08
N PHE A 214 10.53 13.99 6.69
CA PHE A 214 9.13 13.77 7.00
C PHE A 214 8.24 13.97 5.77
N PRO A 215 7.04 13.37 5.74
CA PRO A 215 6.13 13.51 4.62
C PRO A 215 5.59 14.94 4.52
N VAL A 216 5.43 15.42 3.29
CA VAL A 216 4.70 16.66 2.99
C VAL A 216 3.37 16.26 2.36
N LEU A 217 2.29 16.66 3.01
CA LEU A 217 0.95 16.23 2.72
C LEU A 217 0.22 17.28 1.88
N CYS A 218 -0.41 16.84 0.80
CA CYS A 218 -1.40 17.66 0.12
C CYS A 218 -2.64 17.85 1.01
N ARG A 219 -2.95 19.11 1.35
CA ARG A 219 -4.04 19.48 2.25
C ARG A 219 -5.38 18.97 1.73
N GLY A 220 -6.16 18.35 2.60
CA GLY A 220 -7.48 17.78 2.25
C GLY A 220 -7.41 16.52 1.40
N ILE A 221 -6.24 16.12 0.90
CA ILE A 221 -6.05 14.93 0.06
C ILE A 221 -5.51 13.75 0.87
N HIS A 222 -4.41 13.94 1.61
CA HIS A 222 -3.81 12.85 2.39
C HIS A 222 -4.40 12.82 3.81
N ILE A 223 -5.47 12.05 3.99
CA ILE A 223 -6.10 11.91 5.32
C ILE A 223 -5.35 10.82 6.10
N PRO A 224 -4.74 11.13 7.26
CA PRO A 224 -3.89 10.18 7.99
C PRO A 224 -4.69 9.05 8.63
N LEU A 225 -4.30 7.81 8.37
CA LEU A 225 -4.78 6.64 9.09
C LEU A 225 -3.84 6.34 10.27
N ILE A 226 -2.57 6.07 9.96
CA ILE A 226 -1.54 5.77 10.98
C ILE A 226 -0.20 6.34 10.52
N PRO A 227 0.54 7.08 11.36
CA PRO A 227 0.06 7.69 12.60
C PRO A 227 -0.94 8.82 12.30
N LYS A 228 -1.86 9.09 13.23
CA LYS A 228 -2.81 10.21 13.11
C LYS A 228 -2.13 11.58 13.24
N THR A 229 -1.10 11.66 14.08
CA THR A 229 -0.33 12.87 14.35
C THR A 229 1.16 12.59 14.19
N GLY A 230 1.91 13.55 13.69
CA GLY A 230 3.36 13.45 13.51
C GLY A 230 3.91 14.69 12.83
N LYS A 231 5.24 14.74 12.69
CA LYS A 231 5.89 15.79 11.90
C LYS A 231 5.50 15.62 10.44
N CYS A 232 4.98 16.68 9.84
CA CYS A 232 4.62 16.73 8.42
C CYS A 232 4.69 18.17 7.90
N GLY A 233 4.95 18.31 6.60
CA GLY A 233 4.75 19.55 5.86
C GLY A 233 3.38 19.57 5.20
N TRP A 234 2.96 20.72 4.69
CA TRP A 234 1.70 20.88 3.97
C TRP A 234 1.91 21.69 2.70
N TYR A 235 1.17 21.34 1.66
CA TYR A 235 1.03 22.17 0.46
C TYR A 235 -0.39 22.06 -0.09
N ASP A 236 -0.76 23.04 -0.91
CA ASP A 236 -2.06 23.11 -1.56
C ASP A 236 -1.90 22.86 -3.06
N ILE A 237 -2.90 22.21 -3.65
CA ILE A 237 -3.04 22.05 -5.10
C ILE A 237 -4.22 22.88 -5.59
N LYS A 238 -4.17 23.29 -6.87
CA LYS A 238 -5.28 24.05 -7.47
C LYS A 238 -6.53 23.18 -7.65
N GLU A 239 -6.34 21.94 -8.11
CA GLU A 239 -7.44 21.03 -8.42
C GLU A 239 -6.96 19.59 -8.27
N PHE A 240 -7.81 18.74 -7.69
CA PHE A 240 -7.61 17.30 -7.63
C PHE A 240 -8.54 16.62 -8.64
N PRO A 241 -8.10 15.60 -9.40
CA PRO A 241 -8.89 15.00 -10.46
C PRO A 241 -9.95 14.01 -9.93
N TRP A 242 -10.94 14.50 -9.18
CA TRP A 242 -11.90 13.69 -8.43
C TRP A 242 -12.66 12.63 -9.25
N HIS A 243 -12.89 12.88 -10.54
CA HIS A 243 -13.70 12.00 -11.40
C HIS A 243 -12.88 11.04 -12.26
N ASP A 244 -11.55 11.21 -12.31
CA ASP A 244 -10.65 10.37 -13.12
C ASP A 244 -9.86 9.46 -12.17
N SER A 245 -10.24 8.19 -12.10
CA SER A 245 -9.69 7.23 -11.13
C SER A 245 -8.17 7.07 -11.23
N GLU A 246 -7.65 7.01 -12.46
CA GLU A 246 -6.22 6.83 -12.69
C GLU A 246 -5.44 8.08 -12.28
N LYS A 247 -5.89 9.27 -12.74
CA LYS A 247 -5.23 10.52 -12.37
C LYS A 247 -5.37 10.80 -10.87
N ALA A 248 -6.49 10.48 -10.24
CA ALA A 248 -6.70 10.60 -8.81
C ALA A 248 -5.70 9.75 -8.03
N LEU A 249 -5.55 8.47 -8.39
CA LEU A 249 -4.61 7.60 -7.70
C LEU A 249 -3.15 8.03 -7.96
N MET A 250 -2.83 8.50 -9.17
CA MET A 250 -1.51 9.07 -9.48
C MET A 250 -1.21 10.32 -8.65
N GLU A 251 -2.13 11.27 -8.57
CA GLU A 251 -1.96 12.49 -7.78
C GLU A 251 -1.88 12.17 -6.27
N PHE A 252 -2.70 11.23 -5.78
CA PHE A 252 -2.62 10.74 -4.40
C PHE A 252 -1.28 10.04 -4.10
N HIS A 253 -0.69 9.34 -5.07
CA HIS A 253 0.57 8.63 -4.89
C HIS A 253 1.80 9.53 -5.02
N PHE A 254 1.87 10.32 -6.08
CA PHE A 254 3.02 11.19 -6.38
C PHE A 254 2.95 12.52 -5.64
N GLY A 255 1.75 12.99 -5.30
CA GLY A 255 1.55 14.16 -4.44
C GLY A 255 1.97 13.95 -2.98
N LEU A 256 2.20 12.71 -2.54
CA LEU A 256 2.90 12.50 -1.29
C LEU A 256 4.41 12.75 -1.46
N GLN A 257 4.85 13.90 -0.95
CA GLN A 257 6.24 14.37 -1.07
C GLN A 257 7.00 14.16 0.25
N ALA A 258 8.29 14.47 0.25
CA ALA A 258 9.13 14.43 1.43
C ALA A 258 10.02 15.68 1.52
N THR A 259 10.38 16.08 2.73
CA THR A 259 11.25 17.24 2.95
C THR A 259 12.22 17.00 4.10
N LEU A 260 13.37 17.65 4.02
CA LEU A 260 14.38 17.66 5.09
C LEU A 260 13.93 18.61 6.21
N MET A 261 14.20 18.23 7.44
CA MET A 261 14.19 19.14 8.57
C MET A 261 15.43 20.03 8.47
N GLU A 262 15.22 21.32 8.24
CA GLU A 262 16.26 22.35 8.45
C GLU A 262 16.53 22.55 9.94
#